data_AF-A0A1I3Q1H9-F1
#
_entry.id   AF-A0A1I3Q1H9-F1
#
_cell.length_a   1.000
_cell.length_b   1.000
_cell.length_c   1.000
_cell.angle_alpha   90.00
_cell.angle_beta   90.00
_cell.angle_gamma   90.00
#
_symmetry.space_group_name_H-M   'P 1'
#
loop_
_entity.id
_entity.type
_entity.pdbx_description
1 polymer ?
#
loop_
_entity_poly.entity_id
_entity_poly.type
_entity_poly.pdbx_seq_one_letter_code
_entity_poly.pdbx_strand_id
1 'polypeptide(L)'
;MNRERFSFYNRGTRAVMLFVMIPLFLFLTALFVSTQNSFLSMIAFFFFVLLLVFVYKSCFIHVFIDEKGIRYKSLFKEKYIAKKELLDVLIVQKQRRNEPLYISFKDFYEKGLYGGSGFLVFRAANELPKSNAFVFSNPIDSFYISVQYRKEMEPWVLRLIKE
;
A
#
# COMPACT_ATOMS: atom_id res chain seq x y z
N MET A 1 -10.10 14.70 -17.35
CA MET A 1 -8.88 13.91 -17.10
C MET A 1 -9.04 13.24 -15.75
N ASN A 2 -9.47 11.98 -15.72
CA ASN A 2 -9.81 11.29 -14.47
C ASN A 2 -8.54 10.66 -13.89
N ARG A 3 -8.05 11.21 -12.77
CA ARG A 3 -6.98 10.59 -11.98
C ARG A 3 -7.63 9.75 -10.89
N GLU A 4 -7.34 8.46 -10.85
CA GLU A 4 -7.76 7.65 -9.72
C GLU A 4 -6.71 7.65 -8.61
N ARG A 5 -7.20 7.90 -7.40
CA ARG A 5 -6.40 7.98 -6.18
C ARG A 5 -6.63 6.71 -5.38
N PHE A 6 -5.62 5.84 -5.39
CA PHE A 6 -5.60 4.63 -4.58
C PHE A 6 -4.91 4.93 -3.25
N SER A 7 -5.64 4.77 -2.15
CA SER A 7 -5.10 4.89 -0.80
C SER A 7 -4.75 3.52 -0.24
N PHE A 8 -3.75 3.49 0.65
CA PHE A 8 -3.27 2.26 1.28
C PHE A 8 -4.36 1.45 1.99
N TYR A 9 -5.40 2.08 2.53
CA TYR A 9 -6.61 1.40 3.02
C TYR A 9 -7.84 1.84 2.24
N ASN A 10 -8.75 0.90 1.96
CA ASN A 10 -10.08 1.25 1.47
C ASN A 10 -10.79 2.14 2.50
N ARG A 11 -11.65 3.05 2.02
CA ARG A 11 -12.39 3.98 2.92
C ARG A 11 -13.12 3.23 4.03
N GLY A 12 -13.74 2.09 3.71
CA GLY A 12 -14.41 1.23 4.69
C GLY A 12 -13.46 0.68 5.77
N THR A 13 -12.36 0.02 5.37
CA THR A 13 -11.38 -0.54 6.32
C THR A 13 -10.75 0.55 7.20
N ARG A 14 -10.50 1.73 6.62
CA ARG A 14 -10.01 2.90 7.34
C ARG A 14 -11.01 3.38 8.39
N ALA A 15 -12.28 3.51 8.01
CA ALA A 15 -13.33 3.97 8.92
C ALA A 15 -13.52 2.98 10.08
N VAL A 16 -13.57 1.68 9.79
CA VAL A 16 -13.70 0.63 10.82
C VAL A 16 -12.51 0.65 11.78
N MET A 17 -11.28 0.72 11.28
CA MET A 17 -10.08 0.78 12.13
C MET A 17 -10.06 2.04 13.00
N LEU A 18 -10.40 3.22 12.46
CA LEU A 18 -10.47 4.44 13.26
C LEU A 18 -11.57 4.34 14.33
N PHE A 19 -12.72 3.76 13.98
CA PHE A 19 -13.85 3.59 14.88
C PHE A 19 -13.58 2.57 15.99
N VAL A 20 -12.67 1.62 15.80
CA VAL A 20 -12.25 0.67 16.84
C VAL A 20 -11.09 1.22 17.67
N MET A 21 -10.06 1.77 17.03
CA MET A 21 -8.83 2.16 17.72
C MET A 21 -8.99 3.42 18.56
N ILE A 22 -9.79 4.41 18.13
CA ILE A 22 -9.97 5.66 18.88
C ILE A 22 -10.72 5.41 20.21
N PRO A 23 -11.89 4.73 20.23
CA PRO A 23 -12.57 4.45 21.49
C PRO A 23 -11.75 3.55 22.42
N LEU A 24 -11.04 2.56 21.88
CA LEU A 24 -10.17 1.68 22.67
C LEU A 24 -9.03 2.46 23.34
N PHE A 25 -8.39 3.38 22.61
CA PHE A 25 -7.36 4.25 23.18
C PHE A 25 -7.93 5.17 24.27
N LEU A 26 -9.09 5.78 24.04
CA LEU A 26 -9.75 6.64 25.03
C LEU A 26 -10.16 5.84 26.29
N PHE A 27 -10.67 4.63 26.11
CA PHE A 27 -11.05 3.73 27.21
C PHE A 27 -9.85 3.34 28.08
N LEU A 28 -8.74 2.91 27.46
CA LEU A 28 -7.51 2.57 28.18
C LEU A 28 -6.94 3.77 28.95
N THR A 29 -7.01 4.96 28.34
CA THR A 29 -6.58 6.21 28.97
C THR A 29 -7.48 6.57 30.16
N ALA A 30 -8.79 6.43 30.03
CA ALA A 30 -9.75 6.66 31.13
C ALA A 30 -9.55 5.66 32.28
N LEU A 31 -9.29 4.39 31.97
CA LEU A 31 -8.98 3.37 32.98
C LEU A 31 -7.67 3.67 33.71
N PHE A 32 -6.64 4.15 33.01
CA PHE A 32 -5.40 4.61 33.64
C PHE A 32 -5.68 5.73 34.65
N VAL A 33 -6.44 6.76 34.25
CA VAL A 33 -6.78 7.89 35.13
C VAL A 33 -7.55 7.43 36.37
N SER A 34 -8.46 6.46 36.22
CA SER A 34 -9.28 5.92 37.31
C SER A 34 -8.50 5.01 38.27
N THR A 35 -7.63 4.15 37.74
CA THR A 35 -6.95 3.11 38.54
C THR A 35 -5.53 3.48 38.96
N GLN A 36 -4.96 4.55 38.39
CA GLN A 36 -3.56 4.97 38.52
C GLN A 36 -2.53 3.86 38.22
N ASN A 37 -2.92 2.85 37.44
CA ASN A 37 -2.06 1.72 37.13
C ASN A 37 -1.08 2.07 35.99
N SER A 38 0.21 2.14 36.32
CA SER A 38 1.29 2.45 35.36
C SER A 38 1.45 1.42 34.22
N PHE A 39 0.97 0.19 34.38
CA PHE A 39 0.97 -0.78 33.29
C PHE A 39 -0.03 -0.40 32.19
N LEU A 40 -1.17 0.20 32.56
CA LEU A 40 -2.18 0.67 31.62
C LEU A 40 -1.68 1.88 30.81
N SER A 41 -0.87 2.77 31.40
CA SER A 41 -0.30 3.90 30.66
C SER A 41 0.70 3.44 29.60
N MET A 42 1.52 2.43 29.91
CA MET A 42 2.41 1.81 28.93
C MET A 42 1.63 1.19 27.76
N ILE A 43 0.55 0.45 28.05
CA ILE A 43 -0.32 -0.12 27.01
C ILE A 43 -1.00 0.99 26.18
N ALA A 44 -1.56 2.02 26.83
CA ALA A 44 -2.18 3.15 26.13
C ALA A 44 -1.18 3.86 25.21
N PHE A 45 0.06 4.04 25.65
CA PHE A 45 1.14 4.58 24.82
C PHE A 45 1.43 3.70 23.60
N PHE A 46 1.51 2.38 23.75
CA PHE A 46 1.66 1.47 22.61
C PHE A 46 0.49 1.59 21.62
N PHE A 47 -0.75 1.65 22.11
CA PHE A 47 -1.93 1.85 21.27
C PHE A 47 -1.92 3.20 20.55
N PHE A 48 -1.43 4.24 21.21
CA PHE A 48 -1.26 5.56 20.61
C PHE A 48 -0.24 5.52 19.46
N VAL A 49 0.91 4.87 19.65
CA VAL A 49 1.91 4.71 18.60
C VAL A 49 1.33 3.93 17.41
N LEU A 50 0.59 2.85 17.67
CA LEU A 50 -0.09 2.09 16.62
C LEU A 50 -1.13 2.95 15.87
N LEU A 51 -1.92 3.75 16.60
CA LEU A 51 -2.89 4.68 16.03
C LEU A 51 -2.18 5.72 15.14
N LEU A 52 -1.07 6.30 15.60
CA LEU A 52 -0.28 7.25 14.81
C LEU A 52 0.25 6.62 13.53
N VAL A 53 0.85 5.43 13.60
CA VAL A 53 1.34 4.70 12.42
C VAL A 53 0.19 4.40 11.47
N PHE A 54 -0.97 4.00 12.00
CA PHE A 54 -2.14 3.70 11.20
C PHE A 54 -2.71 4.94 10.51
N VAL A 55 -2.86 6.05 11.24
CA VAL A 55 -3.29 7.35 10.70
C VAL A 55 -2.31 7.82 9.65
N TYR A 56 -1.01 7.71 9.91
CA TYR A 56 0.03 8.06 8.95
C TYR A 56 -0.15 7.31 7.62
N LYS A 57 -0.21 5.97 7.68
CA LYS A 57 -0.34 5.11 6.50
C LYS A 57 -1.67 5.32 5.77
N SER A 58 -2.75 5.50 6.51
CA SER A 58 -4.08 5.69 5.92
C SER A 58 -4.24 7.06 5.28
N CYS A 59 -3.80 8.11 5.97
CA CYS A 59 -4.08 9.50 5.63
C CYS A 59 -3.09 10.15 4.70
N PHE A 60 -1.84 9.70 4.70
CA PHE A 60 -0.80 10.40 3.97
C PHE A 60 -0.22 9.60 2.82
N ILE A 61 -0.33 8.27 2.81
CA ILE A 61 0.15 7.45 1.70
C ILE A 61 -0.94 7.33 0.62
N HIS A 62 -0.65 7.88 -0.55
CA HIS A 62 -1.50 7.85 -1.74
C HIS A 62 -0.70 7.45 -2.96
N VAL A 63 -1.32 6.65 -3.81
CA VAL A 63 -0.82 6.28 -5.13
C VAL A 63 -1.83 6.76 -6.17
N PHE A 64 -1.34 7.48 -7.16
CA PHE A 64 -2.13 7.95 -8.29
C PHE A 64 -1.68 7.20 -9.53
N ILE A 65 -2.63 6.65 -10.26
CA ILE A 65 -2.37 6.00 -11.55
C ILE A 65 -3.18 6.76 -12.58
N ASP A 66 -2.50 7.28 -13.60
CA ASP A 66 -3.10 7.95 -14.74
C ASP A 66 -2.42 7.54 -16.04
N GLU A 67 -2.94 8.00 -17.18
CA GLU A 67 -2.37 7.69 -18.50
C GLU A 67 -0.95 8.23 -18.69
N LYS A 68 -0.51 9.17 -17.84
CA LYS A 68 0.82 9.77 -17.92
C LYS A 68 1.86 8.99 -17.13
N GLY A 69 1.45 8.17 -16.17
CA GLY A 69 2.36 7.39 -15.34
C GLY A 69 1.77 6.99 -13.98
N ILE A 70 2.67 6.68 -13.05
CA ILE A 70 2.32 6.38 -11.66
C ILE A 70 3.03 7.36 -10.72
N ARG A 71 2.28 7.89 -9.75
CA ARG A 71 2.80 8.75 -8.70
C ARG A 71 2.53 8.17 -7.34
N TYR A 72 3.58 7.98 -6.56
CA TYR A 72 3.51 7.75 -5.13
C TYR A 72 3.67 9.09 -4.39
N LYS A 73 2.81 9.36 -3.42
CA LYS A 73 2.91 10.52 -2.54
C LYS A 73 2.66 10.12 -1.09
N SER A 74 3.62 10.44 -0.23
CA SER A 74 3.50 10.45 1.22
C SER A 74 3.85 11.83 1.78
N LEU A 75 3.77 12.02 3.10
CA LEU A 75 4.25 13.24 3.76
C LEU A 75 5.75 13.49 3.51
N PHE A 76 6.54 12.43 3.50
CA PHE A 76 8.01 12.52 3.47
C PHE A 76 8.63 12.21 2.12
N LYS A 77 7.86 11.60 1.19
CA LYS A 77 8.39 11.13 -0.08
C LYS A 77 7.36 11.27 -1.19
N GLU A 78 7.74 11.96 -2.25
CA GLU A 78 7.02 11.96 -3.52
C GLU A 78 7.90 11.27 -4.56
N LYS A 79 7.30 10.39 -5.37
CA LYS A 79 7.97 9.72 -6.47
C LYS A 79 7.03 9.61 -7.65
N TYR A 80 7.54 9.88 -8.84
CA TYR A 80 6.82 9.76 -10.08
C TYR A 80 7.61 8.89 -11.05
N ILE A 81 6.93 7.98 -11.74
CA ILE A 81 7.46 7.21 -12.86
C ILE A 81 6.58 7.56 -14.05
N ALA A 82 7.17 8.16 -15.09
CA ALA A 82 6.45 8.50 -16.30
C ALA A 82 6.15 7.23 -17.12
N LYS A 83 5.07 7.23 -17.92
CA LYS A 83 4.73 6.10 -18.82
C LYS A 83 5.91 5.73 -19.73
N LYS A 84 6.63 6.72 -20.25
CA LYS A 84 7.80 6.52 -21.13
C LYS A 84 8.97 5.78 -20.46
N GLU A 85 9.04 5.85 -19.14
CA GLU A 85 10.08 5.18 -18.33
C GLU A 85 9.59 3.84 -17.79
N LEU A 86 8.29 3.57 -17.86
CA LEU A 86 7.69 2.33 -17.39
C LEU A 86 7.96 1.22 -18.42
N LEU A 87 8.70 0.20 -18.00
CA LEU A 87 8.99 -0.96 -18.84
C LEU A 87 7.85 -1.97 -18.80
N ASP A 88 7.42 -2.32 -17.59
CA ASP A 88 6.33 -3.26 -17.36
C ASP A 88 5.75 -3.09 -15.95
N VAL A 89 4.65 -3.81 -15.73
CA VAL A 89 4.03 -3.96 -14.42
C VAL A 89 4.05 -5.43 -14.07
N LEU A 90 4.69 -5.75 -12.96
CA LEU A 90 4.78 -7.11 -12.44
C LEU A 90 3.78 -7.28 -11.30
N ILE A 91 3.13 -8.43 -11.22
CA ILE A 91 2.43 -8.85 -10.00
C ILE A 91 3.35 -9.78 -9.21
N VAL A 92 3.55 -9.43 -7.96
CA VAL A 92 4.33 -10.21 -7.00
C VAL A 92 3.35 -10.96 -6.12
N GLN A 93 3.36 -12.29 -6.22
CA GLN A 93 2.65 -13.16 -5.29
C GLN A 93 3.63 -13.62 -4.22
N LYS A 94 3.38 -13.21 -2.98
CA LYS A 94 4.21 -13.63 -1.84
C LYS A 94 3.83 -15.04 -1.43
N GLN A 95 4.63 -16.03 -1.81
CA GLN A 95 4.54 -17.38 -1.26
C GLN A 95 5.27 -17.43 0.09
N ARG A 96 4.67 -18.06 1.11
CA ARG A 96 5.19 -18.05 2.51
C ARG A 96 6.59 -18.64 2.68
N ARG A 97 7.10 -19.43 1.72
CA ARG A 97 8.37 -20.17 1.84
C ARG A 97 9.29 -20.09 0.60
N ASN A 98 8.87 -19.40 -0.46
CA ASN A 98 9.62 -19.32 -1.72
C ASN A 98 9.98 -17.87 -2.04
N GLU A 99 10.96 -17.71 -2.93
CA GLU A 99 11.27 -16.43 -3.54
C GLU A 99 10.01 -15.80 -4.17
N PRO A 100 9.88 -14.46 -4.15
CA PRO A 100 8.75 -13.78 -4.75
C PRO A 100 8.64 -14.14 -6.23
N LEU A 101 7.47 -14.67 -6.60
CA LEU A 101 7.17 -14.96 -8.00
C LEU A 101 6.69 -13.67 -8.66
N TYR A 102 7.47 -13.19 -9.64
CA TYR A 102 7.11 -12.06 -10.48
C TYR A 102 6.42 -12.59 -11.74
N ILE A 103 5.15 -12.24 -11.93
CA ILE A 103 4.41 -12.54 -13.15
C ILE A 103 4.11 -11.21 -13.85
N SER A 104 4.19 -11.14 -15.17
CA SER A 104 3.69 -9.96 -15.89
C SER A 104 2.22 -9.72 -15.59
N PHE A 105 1.81 -8.47 -15.37
CA PHE A 105 0.41 -8.14 -15.14
C PHE A 105 -0.48 -8.56 -16.31
N LYS A 106 0.04 -8.49 -17.54
CA LYS A 106 -0.67 -8.92 -18.75
C LYS A 106 -0.99 -10.42 -18.68
N ASP A 107 0.01 -11.24 -18.40
CA ASP A 107 -0.16 -12.69 -18.27
C ASP A 107 -1.09 -13.06 -17.11
N PHE A 108 -0.98 -12.34 -15.99
CA PHE A 108 -1.85 -12.53 -14.83
C PHE A 108 -3.32 -12.23 -15.16
N TYR A 109 -3.56 -11.15 -15.90
CA TYR A 109 -4.89 -10.74 -16.33
C TYR A 109 -5.48 -11.71 -17.36
N GLU A 110 -4.70 -12.10 -18.38
CA GLU A 110 -5.13 -13.02 -19.45
C GLU A 110 -5.39 -14.45 -18.93
N LYS A 111 -4.59 -14.95 -17.98
CA LYS A 111 -4.77 -16.28 -17.38
C LYS A 111 -5.92 -16.35 -16.36
N GLY A 112 -6.56 -15.22 -16.09
CA GLY A 112 -7.68 -15.14 -15.17
C GLY A 112 -7.38 -15.60 -13.75
N LEU A 113 -6.14 -15.40 -13.28
CA LEU A 113 -5.67 -15.76 -11.93
C LEU A 113 -6.21 -14.79 -10.86
N TYR A 114 -7.48 -14.42 -10.96
CA TYR A 114 -8.16 -13.50 -10.07
C TYR A 114 -8.33 -14.12 -8.68
N GLY A 115 -7.81 -13.47 -7.63
CA GLY A 115 -8.03 -13.89 -6.24
C GLY A 115 -6.79 -13.90 -5.35
N GLY A 116 -5.59 -13.71 -5.90
CA GLY A 116 -4.35 -13.63 -5.12
C GLY A 116 -4.18 -12.30 -4.39
N SER A 117 -3.80 -12.34 -3.11
CA SER A 117 -3.27 -11.17 -2.38
C SER A 117 -1.85 -10.85 -2.88
N GLY A 118 -1.76 -10.12 -3.99
CA GLY A 118 -0.51 -9.73 -4.63
C GLY A 118 -0.16 -8.24 -4.47
N PHE A 119 1.06 -7.89 -4.87
CA PHE A 119 1.50 -6.51 -5.03
C PHE A 119 1.83 -6.24 -6.50
N LEU A 120 1.31 -5.14 -7.05
CA LEU A 120 1.77 -4.61 -8.32
C LEU A 120 3.11 -3.90 -8.11
N VAL A 121 4.05 -4.12 -9.01
CA VAL A 121 5.36 -3.48 -9.04
C VAL A 121 5.50 -2.82 -10.39
N PHE A 122 5.49 -1.49 -10.38
CA PHE A 122 5.72 -0.65 -11.54
C PHE A 122 7.23 -0.47 -11.67
N ARG A 123 7.80 -0.92 -12.78
CA ARG A 123 9.25 -1.03 -12.98
C ARG A 123 9.74 -0.08 -14.07
N ALA A 124 10.81 0.65 -13.75
CA ALA A 124 11.51 1.55 -14.68
C ALA A 124 12.97 1.15 -14.94
N ALA A 125 13.38 -0.06 -14.56
CA ALA A 125 14.71 -0.62 -14.83
C ALA A 125 14.60 -2.08 -15.27
N ASN A 126 15.51 -2.58 -16.09
CA ASN A 126 15.44 -3.97 -16.60
C ASN A 126 15.66 -5.03 -15.51
N GLU A 127 16.38 -4.67 -14.45
CA GLU A 127 16.65 -5.58 -13.33
C GLU A 127 15.40 -5.82 -12.48
N LEU A 128 15.38 -6.93 -11.75
CA LEU A 128 14.39 -7.13 -10.70
C LEU A 128 14.75 -6.31 -9.47
N PRO A 129 13.75 -5.82 -8.69
CA PRO A 129 14.02 -5.12 -7.44
C PRO A 129 14.84 -5.99 -6.50
N LYS A 130 15.97 -5.45 -6.00
CA LYS A 130 16.87 -6.14 -5.08
C LYS A 130 16.23 -6.45 -3.72
N SER A 131 15.21 -5.68 -3.33
CA SER A 131 14.50 -5.85 -2.07
C SER A 131 13.22 -6.64 -2.29
N ASN A 132 13.09 -7.75 -1.57
CA ASN A 132 11.88 -8.59 -1.52
C ASN A 132 10.82 -8.05 -0.54
N ALA A 133 11.00 -6.84 0.00
CA ALA A 133 10.09 -6.22 0.95
C ALA A 133 8.84 -5.64 0.27
N PHE A 134 8.10 -6.46 -0.46
CA PHE A 134 6.75 -6.16 -0.99
C PHE A 134 5.71 -6.30 0.11
N VAL A 135 5.86 -5.53 1.19
CA VAL A 135 4.96 -5.60 2.33
C VAL A 135 3.91 -4.49 2.27
N PHE A 136 4.20 -3.42 1.53
CA PHE A 136 3.38 -2.20 1.52
C PHE A 136 3.42 -1.48 0.16
N SER A 137 2.40 -0.67 -0.12
CA SER A 137 2.44 0.29 -1.22
C SER A 137 3.51 1.33 -0.91
N ASN A 138 4.70 1.20 -1.50
CA ASN A 138 5.86 2.03 -1.21
C ASN A 138 6.82 2.07 -2.41
N PRO A 139 7.60 3.15 -2.55
CA PRO A 139 8.75 3.17 -3.45
C PRO A 139 9.83 2.23 -2.88
N ILE A 140 10.13 1.15 -3.59
CA ILE A 140 11.11 0.14 -3.15
C ILE A 140 12.54 0.66 -3.40
N ASP A 141 12.75 1.31 -4.55
CA ASP A 141 14.03 1.92 -4.92
C ASP A 141 13.78 3.16 -5.80
N SER A 142 14.80 3.73 -6.43
CA SER A 142 14.73 4.76 -7.47
C SER A 142 13.92 4.33 -8.69
N PHE A 143 13.87 3.03 -9.01
CA PHE A 143 13.23 2.53 -10.24
C PHE A 143 11.89 1.81 -10.06
N TYR A 144 11.46 1.55 -8.82
CA TYR A 144 10.26 0.76 -8.57
C TYR A 144 9.24 1.47 -7.68
N ILE A 145 7.96 1.30 -7.97
CA ILE A 145 6.85 1.62 -7.06
C ILE A 145 6.05 0.34 -6.86
N SER A 146 5.92 -0.12 -5.62
CA SER A 146 5.01 -1.22 -5.28
C SER A 146 3.69 -0.68 -4.78
N VAL A 147 2.60 -1.37 -5.12
CA VAL A 147 1.24 -1.04 -4.72
C VAL A 147 0.50 -2.34 -4.42
N GLN A 148 -0.25 -2.38 -3.33
CA GLN A 148 -1.14 -3.51 -3.06
C GLN A 148 -2.16 -3.65 -4.20
N TYR A 149 -2.23 -4.84 -4.80
CA TYR A 149 -3.16 -5.09 -5.91
C TYR A 149 -4.61 -4.99 -5.44
N ARG A 150 -5.45 -4.34 -6.26
CA ARG A 150 -6.90 -4.27 -6.10
C ARG A 150 -7.55 -4.40 -7.46
N LYS A 151 -8.69 -5.10 -7.51
CA LYS A 151 -9.47 -5.29 -8.74
C LYS A 151 -9.84 -3.97 -9.42
N GLU A 152 -10.15 -2.94 -8.63
CA GLU A 152 -10.47 -1.57 -9.10
C GLU A 152 -9.33 -0.90 -9.89
N MET A 153 -8.09 -1.37 -9.72
CA MET A 153 -6.91 -0.81 -10.41
C MET A 153 -6.75 -1.38 -11.82
N GLU A 154 -7.34 -2.55 -12.13
CA GLU A 154 -7.12 -3.24 -13.41
C GLU A 154 -7.36 -2.37 -14.64
N PRO A 155 -8.47 -1.61 -14.76
CA PRO A 155 -8.72 -0.79 -15.95
C PRO A 155 -7.70 0.33 -16.15
N TRP A 156 -7.05 0.76 -15.07
CA TRP A 156 -6.03 1.81 -15.09
C TRP A 156 -4.67 1.25 -15.45
N VAL A 157 -4.31 0.11 -14.86
CA VAL A 157 -3.08 -0.60 -15.17
C VAL A 157 -3.09 -1.08 -16.62
N LEU A 158 -4.21 -1.59 -17.11
CA LEU A 158 -4.37 -1.97 -18.52
C LEU A 158 -4.22 -0.77 -19.46
N ARG A 159 -4.76 0.40 -19.11
CA ARG A 159 -4.56 1.62 -19.91
C ARG A 159 -3.11 2.11 -19.90
N LEU A 160 -2.39 1.85 -18.81
CA LEU A 160 -0.98 2.20 -18.67
C LEU A 160 -0.08 1.31 -19.54
N ILE A 161 -0.44 0.02 -19.68
CA ILE A 161 0.37 -1.01 -20.37
C ILE A 161 -0.06 -1.22 -21.84
N LYS A 162 -1.32 -0.93 -22.21
CA LYS A 162 -1.76 -1.04 -23.62
C LYS A 162 -1.15 0.09 -24.44
N GLU A 163 -0.02 -0.23 -25.07
CA GLU A 163 0.49 0.23 -26.37
C GLU A 163 1.52 -0.80 -26.86
#